data_AF-A0A194QMK5-F1
#
_entry.id   AF-A0A194QMK5-F1
#
_cell.length_a   1.000
_cell.length_b   1.000
_cell.length_c   1.000
_cell.angle_alpha   90.00
_cell.angle_beta   90.00
_cell.angle_gamma   90.00
#
_symmetry.space_group_name_H-M   'P 1'
#
loop_
_entity.id
_entity.type
_entity.pdbx_description
1 polymer ?
#
loop_
_entity_poly.entity_id
_entity_poly.type
_entity_poly.pdbx_seq_one_letter_code
_entity_poly.pdbx_strand_id
1 'polypeptide(L)'
;MGCKLTFVDDVLNRSFYKLGLIVGKQPGYFIIIPVLLTLLMVTGYQRIHYEMDPEYLFSPVSGQGKLERRIVEEHFKVNYSHRFNVGRITRAGRFGRVIIVAKDNITNMLRTEVWKELRELDELVQNITVTLPTGETFTYREECAKWEGQCFVNDILNLDKIIGEVRA
;
A
#
# COMPACT_ATOMS: atom_id res chain seq x y z
N MET A 1 -16.55 24.29 -49.16
CA MET A 1 -16.82 25.69 -48.73
C MET A 1 -17.34 25.65 -47.30
N GLY A 2 -16.44 25.73 -46.31
CA GLY A 2 -16.82 25.73 -44.91
C GLY A 2 -17.26 27.15 -44.49
N CYS A 3 -18.48 27.27 -43.99
CA CYS A 3 -18.94 28.51 -43.36
C CYS A 3 -18.04 28.77 -42.15
N LYS A 4 -17.14 29.75 -42.27
CA LYS A 4 -16.25 30.16 -41.18
C LYS A 4 -17.13 30.73 -40.06
N LEU A 5 -16.93 30.29 -38.82
CA LEU A 5 -17.54 30.84 -37.60
C LEU A 5 -17.02 32.27 -37.30
N THR A 6 -16.99 33.16 -38.31
CA THR A 6 -16.39 34.50 -38.22
C THR A 6 -17.04 35.37 -37.15
N PHE A 7 -18.33 35.16 -36.89
CA PHE A 7 -19.05 35.87 -35.84
C PHE A 7 -18.46 35.62 -34.45
N VAL A 8 -18.07 34.38 -34.15
CA VAL A 8 -17.47 34.03 -32.85
C VAL A 8 -16.10 34.68 -32.71
N ASP A 9 -15.27 34.59 -33.76
CA ASP A 9 -13.95 35.22 -33.80
C ASP A 9 -14.02 36.75 -33.64
N ASP A 10 -14.94 37.41 -34.34
CA ASP A 10 -15.12 38.86 -34.25
C ASP A 10 -15.59 39.32 -32.85
N VAL A 11 -16.49 38.54 -32.22
CA VAL A 11 -16.97 38.80 -30.86
C VAL A 11 -15.85 38.60 -29.84
N LEU A 12 -15.07 37.53 -29.96
CA LEU A 12 -13.91 37.27 -29.09
C LEU A 12 -12.86 38.35 -29.25
N ASN A 13 -12.50 38.71 -30.48
CA ASN A 13 -11.50 39.75 -30.77
C ASN A 13 -11.92 41.09 -30.16
N ARG A 14 -13.17 41.50 -30.36
CA ARG A 14 -13.71 42.74 -29.78
C ARG A 14 -13.76 42.71 -28.25
N SER A 15 -14.03 41.55 -27.66
CA SER A 15 -14.09 41.36 -26.20
C SER A 15 -12.70 41.39 -25.58
N PHE A 16 -11.72 40.69 -26.15
CA PHE A 16 -10.33 40.72 -25.70
C PHE A 16 -9.68 42.09 -25.90
N TYR A 17 -9.99 42.79 -27.00
CA TYR A 17 -9.53 44.16 -27.20
C TYR A 17 -10.03 45.09 -26.08
N LYS A 18 -11.33 45.03 -25.74
CA LYS A 18 -11.89 45.80 -24.64
C LYS A 18 -11.29 45.41 -23.28
N LEU A 19 -11.12 44.12 -23.02
CA LEU A 19 -10.52 43.62 -21.79
C LEU A 19 -9.07 44.12 -21.67
N GLY A 20 -8.27 43.98 -22.72
CA GLY A 20 -6.89 44.45 -22.77
C GLY A 20 -6.77 45.96 -22.58
N LEU A 21 -7.70 46.75 -23.15
CA LEU A 21 -7.77 48.20 -22.93
C LEU A 21 -8.03 48.54 -21.45
N ILE A 22 -8.92 47.80 -20.78
CA ILE A 22 -9.25 47.99 -19.36
C ILE A 22 -8.06 47.60 -18.48
N VAL A 23 -7.43 46.46 -18.77
CA VAL A 23 -6.23 45.98 -18.07
C VAL A 23 -5.07 46.97 -18.22
N GLY A 24 -4.84 47.47 -19.43
CA GLY A 24 -3.77 48.44 -19.72
C GLY A 24 -3.97 49.80 -19.04
N LYS A 25 -5.22 50.25 -18.87
CA LYS A 25 -5.53 51.49 -18.14
C LYS A 25 -5.35 51.38 -16.63
N GLN A 26 -5.58 50.20 -16.06
CA GLN A 26 -5.58 49.99 -14.61
C GLN A 26 -4.94 48.63 -14.23
N PRO A 27 -3.62 48.46 -14.44
CA PRO A 27 -2.97 47.16 -14.29
C PRO A 27 -2.94 46.65 -12.85
N GLY A 28 -2.89 47.54 -11.85
CA GLY A 28 -2.72 47.17 -10.44
C GLY A 28 -3.79 46.20 -9.91
N TYR A 29 -5.06 46.42 -10.25
CA TYR A 29 -6.16 45.55 -9.79
C TYR A 29 -6.08 44.15 -10.40
N PHE A 30 -5.68 44.06 -11.67
CA PHE A 30 -5.49 42.80 -12.38
C PHE A 30 -4.24 42.03 -11.94
N ILE A 31 -3.37 42.64 -11.12
CA ILE A 31 -2.23 41.96 -10.48
C ILE A 31 -2.60 41.57 -9.05
N ILE A 32 -3.12 42.51 -8.26
CA ILE A 32 -3.41 42.32 -6.84
C ILE A 32 -4.48 41.25 -6.63
N ILE A 33 -5.59 41.32 -7.38
CA ILE A 33 -6.72 40.40 -7.18
C ILE A 33 -6.31 38.95 -7.47
N PRO A 34 -5.68 38.61 -8.61
CA PRO A 34 -5.20 37.24 -8.84
C PRO A 34 -4.16 36.79 -7.82
N VAL A 35 -3.25 37.67 -7.37
CA VAL A 35 -2.24 37.30 -6.36
C VAL A 35 -2.89 36.98 -5.01
N LEU A 36 -3.86 37.77 -4.56
CA LEU A 36 -4.58 37.45 -3.32
C LEU A 36 -5.40 36.17 -3.45
N LEU A 37 -6.02 35.94 -4.61
CA LEU A 37 -6.72 34.69 -4.89
C LEU A 37 -5.78 33.49 -4.88
N THR A 38 -4.60 33.58 -5.50
CA THR A 38 -3.64 32.47 -5.49
C THR A 38 -3.11 32.21 -4.08
N LEU A 39 -2.80 33.25 -3.29
CA LEU A 39 -2.40 33.09 -1.89
C LEU A 39 -3.49 32.39 -1.07
N LEU A 40 -4.76 32.76 -1.26
CA LEU A 40 -5.89 32.10 -0.62
C LEU A 40 -5.99 30.63 -1.04
N MET A 41 -5.86 30.31 -2.33
CA MET A 41 -5.89 28.92 -2.81
C MET A 41 -4.73 28.09 -2.28
N VAL A 42 -3.53 28.67 -2.13
CA VAL A 42 -2.35 28.00 -1.58
C VAL A 42 -2.57 27.55 -0.12
N THR A 43 -3.41 28.25 0.66
CA THR A 43 -3.75 27.80 2.02
C THR A 43 -4.39 26.41 2.05
N GLY A 44 -5.01 25.95 0.96
CA GLY A 44 -5.53 24.59 0.84
C GLY A 44 -4.44 23.52 0.95
N TYR A 45 -3.20 23.84 0.61
CA TYR A 45 -2.06 22.92 0.75
C TYR A 45 -1.81 22.50 2.20
N GLN A 46 -2.24 23.32 3.17
CA GLN A 46 -2.14 22.99 4.60
C GLN A 46 -2.92 21.72 5.00
N ARG A 47 -3.90 21.30 4.20
CA ARG A 47 -4.75 20.14 4.44
C ARG A 47 -4.56 19.03 3.41
N ILE A 48 -3.38 18.95 2.80
CA ILE A 48 -3.09 17.87 1.85
C ILE A 48 -2.98 16.53 2.61
N HIS A 49 -3.75 15.54 2.17
CA HIS A 49 -3.69 14.18 2.66
C HIS A 49 -2.89 13.33 1.68
N TYR A 50 -1.76 12.80 2.13
CA TYR A 50 -0.95 11.89 1.33
C TYR A 50 -1.48 10.47 1.47
N GLU A 51 -1.81 9.86 0.33
CA GLU A 51 -2.18 8.45 0.25
C GLU A 51 -1.02 7.68 -0.38
N MET A 52 -0.58 6.62 0.30
CA MET A 52 0.56 5.79 -0.12
C MET A 52 0.15 4.33 -0.34
N ASP A 53 -1.13 3.98 -0.13
CA ASP A 53 -1.62 2.63 -0.39
C ASP A 53 -1.65 2.36 -1.91
N PRO A 54 -0.80 1.45 -2.42
CA PRO A 54 -0.82 1.10 -3.84
C PRO A 54 -2.14 0.43 -4.25
N GLU A 55 -2.80 -0.32 -3.36
CA GLU A 55 -4.11 -0.92 -3.68
C GLU A 55 -5.14 0.19 -3.94
N TYR A 56 -5.10 1.28 -3.17
CA TYR A 56 -5.99 2.41 -3.40
C TYR A 56 -5.63 3.18 -4.68
N LEU A 57 -4.35 3.47 -4.91
CA LEU A 57 -3.90 4.29 -6.03
C LEU A 57 -4.04 3.62 -7.40
N PHE A 58 -3.84 2.29 -7.47
CA PHE A 58 -3.81 1.56 -8.74
C PHE A 58 -5.08 0.76 -9.04
N SER A 59 -6.03 0.66 -8.11
CA SER A 59 -7.27 -0.08 -8.36
C SER A 59 -8.52 0.71 -8.00
N PRO A 60 -9.54 0.74 -8.87
CA PRO A 60 -10.73 1.56 -8.69
C PRO A 60 -11.45 1.19 -7.39
N VAL A 61 -11.92 2.22 -6.66
CA VAL A 61 -12.58 2.05 -5.36
C VAL A 61 -13.84 1.16 -5.47
N SER A 62 -14.54 1.25 -6.60
CA SER A 62 -15.76 0.48 -6.91
C SER A 62 -15.51 -0.66 -7.91
N GLY A 63 -14.32 -1.24 -7.95
CA GLY A 63 -14.02 -2.40 -8.80
C GLY A 63 -14.79 -3.65 -8.39
N GLN A 64 -15.16 -4.51 -9.36
CA GLN A 64 -15.88 -5.76 -9.11
C GLN A 64 -15.14 -6.67 -8.11
N GLY A 65 -13.82 -6.83 -8.24
CA GLY A 65 -13.03 -7.61 -7.28
C GLY A 65 -13.07 -7.05 -5.85
N LYS A 66 -13.17 -5.72 -5.67
CA LYS A 66 -13.34 -5.11 -4.32
C LYS A 66 -14.75 -5.33 -3.77
N LEU A 67 -15.78 -5.39 -4.63
CA LEU A 67 -17.14 -5.73 -4.24
C LEU A 67 -17.23 -7.18 -3.77
N GLU A 68 -16.73 -8.12 -4.58
CA GLU A 68 -16.70 -9.55 -4.24
C GLU A 68 -15.91 -9.80 -2.96
N ARG A 69 -14.73 -9.19 -2.83
CA ARG A 69 -13.95 -9.24 -1.60
C ARG A 69 -14.75 -8.75 -0.40
N ARG A 70 -15.51 -7.66 -0.53
CA ARG A 70 -16.35 -7.13 0.57
C ARG A 70 -17.41 -8.14 0.98
N ILE A 71 -18.08 -8.79 0.02
CA ILE A 71 -19.07 -9.83 0.30
C ILE A 71 -18.42 -11.01 1.04
N VAL A 72 -17.25 -11.47 0.60
CA VAL A 72 -16.50 -12.53 1.27
C VAL A 72 -16.11 -12.13 2.69
N GLU A 73 -15.56 -10.92 2.88
CA GLU A 73 -15.17 -10.42 4.20
C GLU A 73 -16.35 -10.19 5.14
N GLU A 74 -17.55 -9.90 4.60
CA GLU A 74 -18.77 -9.75 5.39
C GLU A 74 -19.25 -11.09 5.95
N HIS A 75 -19.24 -12.15 5.13
CA HIS A 75 -19.72 -13.50 5.50
C HIS A 75 -18.65 -14.36 6.18
N PHE A 76 -17.38 -14.20 5.79
CA PHE A 76 -16.24 -15.00 6.22
C PHE A 76 -15.13 -14.10 6.76
N LYS A 77 -15.43 -13.40 7.87
CA LYS A 77 -14.46 -12.51 8.53
C LYS A 77 -13.19 -13.26 8.93
N VAL A 78 -12.05 -12.76 8.50
CA VAL A 78 -10.73 -13.27 8.92
C VAL A 78 -10.47 -12.81 10.35
N ASN A 79 -10.32 -13.76 11.27
CA ASN A 79 -9.98 -13.49 12.67
C ASN A 79 -8.50 -13.78 12.90
N TYR A 80 -7.70 -12.71 13.01
CA TYR A 80 -6.25 -12.81 13.24
C TYR A 80 -5.89 -13.21 14.67
N SER A 81 -6.80 -13.13 15.63
CA SER A 81 -6.49 -13.31 17.07
C SER A 81 -6.75 -14.71 17.59
N HIS A 82 -7.66 -15.49 16.97
CA HIS A 82 -8.04 -16.79 17.54
C HIS A 82 -8.26 -17.91 16.51
N ARG A 83 -8.60 -17.57 15.26
CA ARG A 83 -8.93 -18.55 14.20
C ARG A 83 -8.29 -18.15 12.87
N PHE A 84 -7.02 -17.78 12.93
CA PHE A 84 -6.28 -17.35 11.74
C PHE A 84 -5.87 -18.53 10.86
N ASN A 85 -6.22 -18.47 9.58
CA ASN A 85 -5.78 -19.44 8.58
C ASN A 85 -5.26 -18.72 7.35
N VAL A 86 -4.02 -19.02 6.95
CA VAL A 86 -3.34 -18.38 5.81
C VAL A 86 -4.09 -18.62 4.50
N GLY A 87 -4.71 -19.79 4.31
CA GLY A 87 -5.50 -20.10 3.11
C GLY A 87 -6.83 -19.34 3.00
N ARG A 88 -7.23 -18.59 4.03
CA ARG A 88 -8.49 -17.82 4.06
C ARG A 88 -8.28 -16.31 3.99
N ILE A 89 -7.06 -15.85 3.74
CA ILE A 89 -6.79 -14.42 3.64
C ILE A 89 -7.38 -13.85 2.35
N THR A 90 -8.11 -12.74 2.48
CA THR A 90 -8.69 -12.00 1.35
C THR A 90 -7.87 -10.79 0.92
N ARG A 91 -6.86 -10.43 1.73
CA ARG A 91 -5.96 -9.30 1.50
C ARG A 91 -4.52 -9.78 1.60
N ALA A 92 -3.67 -9.33 0.69
CA ALA A 92 -2.24 -9.61 0.73
C ALA A 92 -1.58 -9.05 1.99
N GLY A 93 -2.14 -7.96 2.54
CA GLY A 93 -1.97 -7.52 3.93
C GLY A 93 -0.53 -7.35 4.42
N ARG A 94 -0.39 -7.28 5.75
CA ARG A 94 0.90 -7.18 6.45
C ARG A 94 1.47 -8.56 6.66
N PHE A 95 1.99 -9.18 5.59
CA PHE A 95 2.59 -10.51 5.65
C PHE A 95 4.09 -10.42 5.31
N GLY A 96 4.93 -10.83 6.26
CA GLY A 96 6.37 -10.99 6.02
C GLY A 96 6.64 -12.30 5.30
N ARG A 97 7.45 -12.29 4.24
CA ARG A 97 7.91 -13.49 3.55
C ARG A 97 9.42 -13.48 3.47
N VAL A 98 10.04 -14.58 3.89
CA VAL A 98 11.48 -14.79 3.73
C VAL A 98 11.67 -15.87 2.68
N ILE A 99 12.40 -15.55 1.61
CA ILE A 99 12.75 -16.50 0.55
C ILE A 99 14.22 -16.82 0.74
N ILE A 100 14.52 -18.11 0.88
CA ILE A 100 15.83 -18.59 1.30
C ILE A 100 16.40 -19.46 0.20
N VAL A 101 17.67 -19.22 -0.14
CA VAL A 101 18.41 -19.94 -1.17
C VAL A 101 19.76 -20.34 -0.58
N ALA A 102 20.19 -21.57 -0.81
CA ALA A 102 21.49 -22.02 -0.34
C ALA A 102 22.61 -21.28 -1.09
N LYS A 103 23.67 -20.95 -0.34
CA LYS A 103 24.84 -20.24 -0.89
C LYS A 103 25.74 -21.17 -1.70
N ASP A 104 25.73 -22.45 -1.39
CA ASP A 104 26.51 -23.42 -2.14
C ASP A 104 25.89 -23.66 -3.51
N ASN A 105 26.69 -24.19 -4.43
CA ASN A 105 26.24 -24.47 -5.80
C ASN A 105 25.31 -25.71 -5.88
N ILE A 106 24.72 -26.10 -4.75
CA ILE A 106 23.83 -27.24 -4.60
C ILE A 106 22.40 -26.71 -4.54
N THR A 107 21.62 -26.99 -5.58
CA THR A 107 20.22 -26.54 -5.69
C THR A 107 19.29 -27.22 -4.68
N ASN A 108 19.72 -28.32 -4.07
CA ASN A 108 18.92 -29.05 -3.10
C ASN A 108 18.86 -28.33 -1.74
N MET A 109 17.68 -27.83 -1.37
CA MET A 109 17.40 -27.23 -0.06
C MET A 109 17.03 -28.27 1.01
N LEU A 110 16.71 -29.51 0.62
CA LEU A 110 16.26 -30.59 1.53
C LEU A 110 17.45 -31.32 2.16
N ARG A 111 18.27 -30.58 2.91
CA ARG A 111 19.46 -31.11 3.59
C ARG A 111 19.42 -30.77 5.07
N THR A 112 19.83 -31.70 5.92
CA THR A 112 19.79 -31.53 7.38
C THR A 112 20.53 -30.27 7.84
N GLU A 113 21.68 -29.97 7.24
CA GLU A 113 22.46 -28.77 7.55
C GLU A 113 21.70 -27.48 7.26
N VAL A 114 21.09 -27.36 6.08
CA VAL A 114 20.29 -26.19 5.68
C VAL A 114 19.07 -26.03 6.58
N TRP A 115 18.41 -27.14 6.91
CA TRP A 115 17.21 -27.10 7.75
C TRP A 115 17.50 -26.73 9.20
N LYS A 116 18.68 -27.05 9.72
CA LYS A 116 19.12 -26.56 11.03
C LYS A 116 19.26 -25.04 11.02
N GLU A 117 19.91 -24.47 9.99
CA GLU A 117 20.02 -23.01 9.83
C GLU A 117 18.64 -22.35 9.66
N LEU A 118 17.71 -22.99 8.94
CA LEU A 118 16.33 -22.52 8.81
C LEU A 118 15.61 -22.43 10.16
N ARG A 119 15.84 -23.39 11.07
CA ARG A 119 15.27 -23.37 12.42
C ARG A 119 15.87 -22.24 13.26
N GLU A 120 17.18 -22.04 13.19
CA GLU A 120 17.85 -20.93 13.89
C GLU A 120 17.32 -19.58 13.39
N LEU A 121 17.09 -19.43 12.08
CA LEU A 121 16.49 -18.23 11.51
C LEU A 121 15.04 -18.00 12.00
N ASP A 122 14.21 -19.05 12.04
CA ASP A 122 12.83 -18.97 12.52
C ASP A 122 12.78 -18.55 14.00
N GLU A 123 13.68 -19.08 14.84
CA GLU A 123 13.80 -18.67 16.25
C GLU A 123 14.20 -17.20 16.40
N LEU A 124 15.12 -16.71 15.56
CA LEU A 124 15.48 -15.29 15.54
C LEU A 124 14.27 -14.43 15.17
N VAL A 125 13.50 -14.82 14.16
CA VAL A 125 12.29 -14.10 13.73
C VAL A 125 11.24 -14.08 14.84
N GLN A 126 11.01 -15.20 15.52
CA GLN A 126 10.03 -15.30 16.60
C GLN A 126 10.42 -14.51 17.87
N ASN A 127 11.70 -14.18 18.03
CA ASN A 127 12.23 -13.41 19.16
C ASN A 127 12.43 -11.91 18.83
N ILE A 128 11.97 -11.44 17.66
CA ILE A 128 12.05 -10.03 17.31
C ILE A 128 11.24 -9.18 18.30
N THR A 129 11.86 -8.08 18.71
CA THR A 129 11.24 -7.02 19.49
C THR A 129 11.39 -5.69 18.76
N VAL A 130 10.32 -4.90 18.74
CA VAL A 130 10.26 -3.61 18.06
C VAL A 130 9.86 -2.56 19.08
N THR A 131 10.67 -1.49 19.18
CA THR A 131 10.35 -0.34 20.04
C THR A 131 9.84 0.80 19.16
N LEU A 132 8.63 1.26 19.41
CA LEU A 132 8.06 2.41 18.71
C LEU A 132 8.68 3.72 19.22
N PRO A 133 8.65 4.80 18.41
CA PRO A 133 9.07 6.13 18.86
C PRO A 133 8.30 6.66 20.08
N THR A 134 7.11 6.11 20.35
CA THR A 134 6.29 6.40 21.53
C THR A 134 6.84 5.79 22.83
N GLY A 135 7.84 4.91 22.75
CA GLY A 135 8.44 4.19 23.87
C GLY A 135 7.80 2.83 24.16
N GLU A 136 6.74 2.45 23.45
CA GLU A 136 6.10 1.13 23.58
C GLU A 136 6.91 0.05 22.86
N THR A 137 7.12 -1.07 23.54
CA THR A 137 7.83 -2.24 23.01
C THR A 137 6.85 -3.35 22.67
N PHE A 138 6.93 -3.89 21.46
CA PHE A 138 6.12 -5.00 21.00
C PHE A 138 7.01 -6.19 20.64
N THR A 139 6.60 -7.38 21.05
CA THR A 139 7.24 -8.63 20.65
C THR A 139 6.48 -9.28 19.51
N TYR A 140 7.17 -10.09 18.70
CA TYR A 140 6.50 -10.84 17.63
C TYR A 140 5.35 -11.73 18.15
N ARG A 141 5.50 -12.32 19.35
CA ARG A 141 4.50 -13.24 19.94
C ARG A 141 3.21 -12.54 20.38
N GLU A 142 3.27 -11.24 20.64
CA GLU A 142 2.09 -10.46 21.00
C GLU A 142 1.25 -10.14 19.75
N GLU A 143 1.92 -9.75 18.66
CA GLU A 143 1.31 -9.25 17.42
C GLU A 143 1.06 -10.33 16.35
N CYS A 144 1.63 -11.53 16.52
CA CYS A 144 1.45 -12.62 15.57
C CYS A 144 -0.02 -12.98 15.36
N ALA A 145 -0.35 -13.45 14.16
CA ALA A 145 -1.66 -14.03 13.92
C ALA A 145 -1.78 -15.40 14.62
N LYS A 146 -2.88 -15.62 15.33
CA LYS A 146 -3.06 -16.74 16.26
C LYS A 146 -4.14 -17.72 15.80
N TRP A 147 -3.84 -18.99 15.99
CA TRP A 147 -4.79 -20.10 15.90
C TRP A 147 -4.83 -20.80 17.26
N GLU A 148 -6.01 -20.83 17.89
CA GLU A 148 -6.22 -21.44 19.21
C GLU A 148 -5.22 -20.96 20.27
N GLY A 149 -4.90 -19.66 20.25
CA GLY A 149 -4.00 -19.01 21.22
C GLY A 149 -2.51 -19.15 20.91
N GLN A 150 -2.12 -19.91 19.89
CA GLN A 150 -0.73 -20.05 19.46
C GLN A 150 -0.47 -19.24 18.19
N CYS A 151 0.73 -18.65 18.07
CA CYS A 151 1.15 -18.02 16.82
C CYS A 151 1.13 -19.03 15.68
N PHE A 152 0.73 -18.58 14.49
CA PHE A 152 0.86 -19.39 13.28
C PHE A 152 2.32 -19.81 13.07
N VAL A 153 2.54 -21.11 12.91
CA VAL A 153 3.85 -21.72 12.63
C VAL A 153 3.87 -22.16 11.18
N ASN A 154 5.01 -22.02 10.51
CA ASN A 154 5.15 -22.50 9.14
C ASN A 154 5.25 -24.03 9.13
N ASP A 155 4.20 -24.70 8.68
CA ASP A 155 4.12 -26.16 8.62
C ASP A 155 5.24 -26.80 7.79
N ILE A 156 5.80 -26.07 6.82
CA ILE A 156 6.93 -26.55 6.01
C ILE A 156 8.13 -26.86 6.91
N LEU A 157 8.37 -26.05 7.96
CA LEU A 157 9.50 -26.23 8.87
C LEU A 157 9.45 -27.55 9.65
N ASN A 158 8.28 -28.23 9.72
CA ASN A 158 8.14 -29.52 10.37
C ASN A 158 8.76 -30.70 9.59
N LEU A 159 9.23 -30.48 8.35
CA LEU A 159 9.95 -31.51 7.59
C LEU A 159 11.32 -31.83 8.23
N ASP A 160 11.84 -30.97 9.10
CA ASP A 160 13.04 -31.22 9.91
C ASP A 160 12.99 -32.56 10.66
N LYS A 161 11.79 -33.00 11.09
CA LYS A 161 11.57 -34.28 11.80
C LYS A 161 11.81 -35.51 10.93
N ILE A 162 11.61 -35.41 9.62
CA ILE A 162 11.67 -36.55 8.68
C ILE A 162 12.82 -36.44 7.69
N ILE A 163 13.49 -35.28 7.60
CA ILE A 163 14.51 -35.04 6.58
C ILE A 163 15.75 -35.93 6.73
N GLY A 164 16.00 -36.44 7.95
CA GLY A 164 17.03 -37.46 8.19
C GLY A 164 16.68 -38.82 7.58
N GLU A 165 15.39 -39.15 7.48
CA GLU A 165 14.89 -40.42 6.95
C GLU A 165 14.80 -40.40 5.41
N VAL A 166 14.54 -39.23 4.83
CA VAL A 166 14.44 -39.02 3.36
C VAL A 166 15.81 -39.06 2.67
N ARG A 167 16.92 -39.17 3.43
CA ARG A 167 18.29 -39.29 2.90
C ARG A 167 18.69 -40.72 2.50
N ALA A 168 17.78 -41.70 2.63
CA ALA A 168 17.98 -43.10 2.24
C ALA A 168 17.65 -43.37 0.77
#